data_AF-N9PJU2-F1
#
_entry.id   AF-N9PJU2-F1
#
_cell.length_a   1.000
_cell.length_b   1.000
_cell.length_c   1.000
_cell.angle_alpha   90.00
_cell.angle_beta   90.00
_cell.angle_gamma   90.00
#
_symmetry.space_group_name_H-M   'P 1'
#
loop_
_entity.id
_entity.type
_entity.pdbx_description
1 polymer ?
#
loop_
_entity_poly.entity_id
_entity_poly.type
_entity_poly.pdbx_seq_one_letter_code
_entity_poly.pdbx_strand_id
1 'polypeptide(L)'
;MNYKYYLRNLIGSFIGFCILAGVVKTIFQWTTNQYEILGTIFGFIVMVIGTIAIGYLNTASAPDIKLKKSLIIHTGLIIFMFSTDLMFGSSDFIVDVLRNIGLFAALQFGVFIYQVRCSKALLLN
;
A
#
# COMPACT_ATOMS: atom_id res chain seq x y z
N MET A 1 -6.93 -21.15 11.14
CA MET A 1 -6.48 -19.96 10.39
C MET A 1 -6.69 -20.23 8.90
N ASN A 2 -7.49 -19.43 8.17
CA ASN A 2 -7.76 -19.68 6.75
C ASN A 2 -6.57 -19.19 5.89
N TYR A 3 -5.58 -20.06 5.66
CA TYR A 3 -4.35 -19.71 4.94
C TYR A 3 -4.60 -19.17 3.53
N LYS A 4 -5.65 -19.65 2.84
CA LYS A 4 -6.01 -19.22 1.48
C LYS A 4 -6.34 -17.72 1.44
N TYR A 5 -7.01 -17.21 2.48
CA TYR A 5 -7.33 -15.80 2.60
C TYR A 5 -6.07 -14.94 2.70
N TYR A 6 -5.16 -15.28 3.61
CA TYR A 6 -3.92 -14.52 3.81
C TYR A 6 -3.05 -14.52 2.58
N LEU A 7 -2.88 -15.70 1.95
CA LEU A 7 -2.06 -15.83 0.75
C LEU A 7 -2.64 -15.03 -0.42
N ARG A 8 -3.95 -15.16 -0.69
CA ARG A 8 -4.63 -14.43 -1.76
C ARG A 8 -4.48 -12.92 -1.59
N ASN A 9 -4.71 -12.41 -0.40
CA ASN A 9 -4.67 -10.97 -0.15
C ASN A 9 -3.24 -10.42 -0.10
N LEU A 10 -2.28 -11.20 0.42
CA LEU A 10 -0.86 -10.84 0.35
C LEU A 10 -0.39 -10.73 -1.11
N ILE A 11 -0.66 -11.76 -1.93
CA ILE A 11 -0.30 -11.78 -3.36
C ILE A 11 -1.03 -10.66 -4.11
N GLY A 12 -2.32 -10.49 -3.88
CA GLY A 12 -3.11 -9.44 -4.52
C GLY A 12 -2.60 -8.05 -4.19
N SER A 13 -2.21 -7.81 -2.94
CA SER A 13 -1.60 -6.55 -2.51
C SER A 13 -0.25 -6.31 -3.18
N PHE A 14 0.59 -7.36 -3.24
CA PHE A 14 1.90 -7.29 -3.89
C PHE A 14 1.76 -6.98 -5.39
N ILE A 15 0.87 -7.67 -6.10
CA ILE A 15 0.56 -7.36 -7.51
C ILE A 15 0.06 -5.92 -7.64
N GLY A 16 -0.81 -5.47 -6.73
CA GLY A 16 -1.27 -4.08 -6.69
C GLY A 16 -0.12 -3.09 -6.56
N PHE A 17 0.85 -3.36 -5.70
CA PHE A 17 2.08 -2.56 -5.57
C PHE A 17 2.94 -2.58 -6.83
N CYS A 18 3.11 -3.74 -7.49
CA CYS A 18 3.85 -3.82 -8.76
C CYS A 18 3.20 -2.95 -9.85
N ILE A 19 1.87 -3.02 -9.98
CA ILE A 19 1.11 -2.18 -10.92
C ILE A 19 1.32 -0.70 -10.58
N LEU A 20 1.16 -0.36 -9.30
CA LEU A 20 1.28 1.01 -8.83
C LEU A 20 2.69 1.58 -9.04
N ALA A 21 3.73 0.79 -8.76
CA ALA A 21 5.12 1.15 -9.04
C ALA A 21 5.35 1.33 -10.55
N GLY A 22 4.75 0.50 -11.40
CA GLY A 22 4.78 0.66 -12.85
C GLY A 22 4.16 1.99 -13.32
N VAL A 23 3.01 2.36 -12.75
CA VAL A 23 2.34 3.64 -13.03
C VAL A 23 3.23 4.82 -12.60
N VAL A 24 3.77 4.80 -11.38
CA VAL A 24 4.66 5.86 -10.88
C VAL A 24 5.93 5.96 -11.72
N LYS A 25 6.52 4.82 -12.11
CA LYS A 25 7.68 4.80 -13.01
C LYS A 25 7.36 5.42 -14.37
N THR A 26 6.15 5.18 -14.89
CA THR A 26 5.69 5.79 -16.14
C THR A 26 5.58 7.31 -15.98
N ILE A 27 5.01 7.81 -14.88
CA ILE A 27 4.96 9.25 -14.60
C ILE A 27 6.36 9.88 -14.66
N PHE A 28 7.35 9.25 -14.03
CA PHE A 28 8.72 9.77 -14.04
C PHE A 28 9.37 9.69 -15.43
N GLN A 29 9.11 8.64 -16.21
CA GLN A 29 9.64 8.53 -17.58
C GLN A 29 9.13 9.61 -18.53
N TRP A 30 7.89 10.06 -18.34
CA TRP A 30 7.26 11.07 -19.21
C TRP A 30 7.41 12.51 -18.69
N THR A 31 7.97 12.69 -17.49
CA THR A 31 8.25 14.00 -16.94
C THR A 31 9.64 14.46 -17.38
N THR A 32 9.73 15.53 -18.15
CA THR A 32 11.01 16.11 -18.62
C THR A 32 11.57 17.13 -17.62
N ASN A 33 12.86 17.46 -17.73
CA ASN A 33 13.64 18.29 -16.79
C ASN A 33 12.93 19.54 -16.23
N GLN A 34 12.14 20.25 -17.06
CA GLN A 34 11.41 21.45 -16.63
C GLN A 34 10.20 21.19 -15.72
N TYR A 35 9.73 19.94 -15.67
CA TYR A 35 8.55 19.49 -14.91
C TYR A 35 8.87 18.44 -13.85
N GLU A 36 10.14 18.11 -13.59
CA GLU A 36 10.57 17.06 -12.65
C GLU A 36 9.92 17.19 -11.26
N ILE A 37 9.81 18.41 -10.74
CA ILE A 37 9.17 18.68 -9.45
C ILE A 37 7.69 18.29 -9.50
N LEU A 38 6.98 18.68 -10.56
CA LEU A 38 5.56 18.35 -10.72
C LEU A 38 5.34 16.84 -10.92
N GLY A 39 6.20 16.19 -11.70
CA GLY A 39 6.16 14.73 -11.85
C GLY A 39 6.42 14.00 -10.53
N THR A 40 7.36 14.51 -9.71
CA THR A 40 7.67 13.98 -8.39
C THR A 40 6.46 14.09 -7.44
N ILE A 41 5.83 15.27 -7.38
CA ILE A 41 4.63 15.49 -6.56
C ILE A 41 3.50 14.58 -7.02
N PHE A 42 3.26 14.49 -8.33
CA PHE A 42 2.20 13.66 -8.88
C PHE A 42 2.44 12.17 -8.63
N GLY A 43 3.66 11.69 -8.85
CA GLY A 43 4.07 10.32 -8.55
C GLY A 43 3.90 9.98 -7.08
N PHE A 44 4.26 10.90 -6.18
CA PHE A 44 4.06 10.72 -4.73
C PHE A 44 2.57 10.62 -4.37
N ILE A 45 1.72 11.51 -4.90
CA ILE A 45 0.27 11.47 -4.67
C ILE A 45 -0.31 10.14 -5.16
N VAL A 46 0.05 9.70 -6.37
CA VAL A 46 -0.40 8.42 -6.92
C VAL A 46 0.04 7.25 -6.04
N MET A 47 1.29 7.25 -5.59
CA MET A 47 1.83 6.22 -4.70
C MET A 47 1.04 6.13 -3.38
N VAL A 48 0.76 7.28 -2.76
CA VAL A 48 0.02 7.35 -1.50
C VAL A 48 -1.43 6.88 -1.68
N ILE A 49 -2.15 7.44 -2.66
CA ILE A 49 -3.55 7.10 -2.93
C ILE A 49 -3.70 5.62 -3.31
N GLY A 50 -2.83 5.11 -4.18
CA GLY A 50 -2.83 3.71 -4.57
C GLY A 50 -2.57 2.77 -3.40
N THR A 51 -1.63 3.13 -2.51
CA THR A 51 -1.35 2.35 -1.30
C THR A 51 -2.54 2.36 -0.33
N ILE A 52 -3.19 3.51 -0.14
CA ILE A 52 -4.43 3.62 0.66
C ILE A 52 -5.53 2.73 0.06
N ALA A 53 -5.69 2.74 -1.26
CA ALA A 53 -6.68 1.90 -1.95
C ALA A 53 -6.42 0.40 -1.74
N ILE A 54 -5.15 -0.03 -1.81
CA ILE A 54 -4.76 -1.41 -1.50
C ILE A 54 -5.16 -1.77 -0.06
N GLY A 55 -4.83 -0.92 0.91
CA GLY A 55 -5.19 -1.14 2.31
C GLY A 55 -6.71 -1.26 2.52
N TYR A 56 -7.47 -0.36 1.89
CA TYR A 56 -8.92 -0.35 1.92
C TYR A 56 -9.53 -1.64 1.35
N LEU A 57 -9.08 -2.06 0.16
CA LEU A 57 -9.60 -3.25 -0.54
C LEU A 57 -9.29 -4.53 0.23
N ASN A 58 -8.09 -4.64 0.83
CA ASN A 58 -7.75 -5.74 1.72
C ASN A 58 -8.74 -5.86 2.87
N THR A 59 -9.01 -4.76 3.57
CA THR A 59 -9.97 -4.74 4.67
C THR A 59 -11.39 -5.01 4.22
N ALA A 60 -11.77 -4.51 3.05
CA ALA A 60 -13.10 -4.73 2.47
C ALA A 60 -13.38 -6.21 2.18
N SER A 61 -12.36 -6.94 1.73
CA SER A 61 -12.44 -8.38 1.45
C SER A 61 -12.38 -9.28 2.69
N ALA A 62 -12.12 -8.71 3.87
CA ALA A 62 -11.95 -9.48 5.11
C ALA A 62 -13.30 -10.00 5.64
N PRO A 63 -13.44 -11.32 5.89
CA PRO A 63 -14.72 -11.91 6.32
C PRO A 63 -15.11 -11.54 7.77
N ASP A 64 -14.12 -11.37 8.66
CA ASP A 64 -14.31 -11.14 10.10
C ASP A 64 -12.99 -10.62 10.72
N ILE A 65 -13.08 -9.94 11.88
CA ILE A 65 -11.95 -9.36 12.63
C ILE A 65 -10.99 -8.57 11.71
N LYS A 66 -11.57 -7.61 10.96
CA LYS A 66 -10.95 -6.97 9.80
C LYS A 66 -9.63 -6.25 10.12
N LEU A 67 -9.54 -5.61 11.29
CA LEU A 67 -8.34 -4.89 11.73
C LEU A 67 -7.15 -5.85 11.91
N LYS A 68 -7.31 -6.88 12.73
CA LYS A 68 -6.23 -7.84 13.04
C LYS A 68 -5.75 -8.57 11.79
N LYS A 69 -6.67 -8.97 10.90
CA LYS A 69 -6.31 -9.65 9.65
C LYS A 69 -5.57 -8.72 8.69
N SER A 70 -6.02 -7.47 8.56
CA SER A 70 -5.35 -6.47 7.71
C SER A 70 -3.95 -6.16 8.24
N LEU A 71 -3.78 -6.01 9.55
CA LEU A 71 -2.46 -5.82 10.18
C LEU A 71 -1.48 -6.94 9.81
N ILE A 72 -1.89 -8.21 9.95
CA ILE A 72 -1.03 -9.35 9.61
C ILE A 72 -0.63 -9.33 8.13
N ILE A 73 -1.57 -9.06 7.23
CA ILE A 73 -1.30 -8.99 5.78
C ILE A 73 -0.34 -7.82 5.48
N HIS A 74 -0.61 -6.63 6.00
CA HIS A 74 0.19 -5.44 5.74
C HIS A 74 1.60 -5.56 6.33
N THR A 75 1.75 -6.10 7.54
CA THR A 75 3.07 -6.35 8.13
C THR A 75 3.85 -7.37 7.31
N GLY A 76 3.23 -8.49 6.92
CA GLY A 76 3.89 -9.48 6.06
C GLY A 76 4.31 -8.90 4.71
N LEU A 77 3.47 -8.06 4.11
CA LEU A 77 3.75 -7.38 2.85
C LEU A 77 4.93 -6.41 2.98
N ILE A 78 4.95 -5.58 4.02
CA ILE A 78 6.02 -4.59 4.23
C ILE A 78 7.34 -5.28 4.55
N ILE A 79 7.35 -6.35 5.36
CA ILE A 79 8.57 -7.12 5.60
C ILE A 79 9.09 -7.71 4.29
N PHE A 80 8.19 -8.22 3.44
CA PHE A 80 8.57 -8.76 2.14
C PHE A 80 9.15 -7.67 1.23
N MET A 81 8.48 -6.53 1.11
CA MET A 81 8.96 -5.39 0.30
C MET A 81 10.31 -4.85 0.82
N PHE A 82 10.44 -4.68 2.13
CA PHE A 82 11.69 -4.26 2.74
C PHE A 82 12.81 -5.28 2.47
N SER A 83 12.51 -6.58 2.52
CA SER A 83 13.50 -7.61 2.17
C SER A 83 13.92 -7.51 0.70
N THR A 84 12.98 -7.25 -0.22
CA THR A 84 13.33 -7.05 -1.64
C THR A 84 14.17 -5.79 -1.84
N ASP A 85 13.89 -4.73 -1.09
CA ASP A 85 14.67 -3.49 -1.13
C ASP A 85 16.11 -3.71 -0.65
N LEU A 86 16.30 -4.45 0.45
CA LEU A 86 17.65 -4.77 0.95
C LEU A 86 18.45 -5.68 0.03
N MET A 87 17.77 -6.58 -0.72
CA MET A 87 18.44 -7.55 -1.59
C MET A 87 18.75 -6.98 -2.98
N PHE A 88 17.88 -6.12 -3.52
CA PHE A 88 17.93 -5.69 -4.91
C PHE A 88 17.93 -4.16 -5.09
N GLY A 89 17.67 -3.41 -4.02
CA GLY A 89 17.65 -1.95 -4.04
C GLY A 89 19.04 -1.35 -4.05
N SER A 90 19.13 -0.12 -4.57
CA SER A 90 20.34 0.71 -4.58
C SER A 90 20.19 1.94 -3.68
N SER A 91 19.15 1.97 -2.84
CA SER A 91 18.84 3.07 -1.93
C SER A 91 19.56 2.91 -0.59
N ASP A 92 19.73 4.01 0.14
CA ASP A 92 20.28 3.96 1.48
C ASP A 92 19.32 3.25 2.45
N PHE A 93 19.87 2.51 3.41
CA PHE A 93 19.10 1.77 4.41
C PHE A 93 18.06 2.63 5.13
N ILE A 94 18.43 3.87 5.52
CA ILE A 94 17.52 4.80 6.20
C ILE A 94 16.35 5.18 5.29
N VAL A 95 16.61 5.40 4.00
CA VAL A 95 15.59 5.71 3.01
C VAL A 95 14.63 4.53 2.84
N ASP A 96 15.14 3.31 2.79
CA ASP A 96 14.32 2.09 2.69
C ASP A 96 13.43 1.90 3.92
N VAL A 97 13.97 2.13 5.13
CA VAL A 97 13.19 2.07 6.37
C VAL A 97 12.07 3.12 6.37
N LEU A 98 12.38 4.38 6.06
CA LEU A 98 11.39 5.46 6.03
C LEU A 98 10.30 5.21 4.99
N ARG A 99 10.68 4.74 3.80
CA ARG A 99 9.73 4.39 2.74
C ARG A 99 8.78 3.28 3.21
N ASN A 100 9.31 2.21 3.77
CA ASN A 100 8.50 1.07 4.21
C ASN A 100 7.57 1.41 5.39
N ILE A 101 8.02 2.26 6.33
CA ILE A 101 7.15 2.81 7.39
C ILE A 101 6.03 3.67 6.79
N GLY A 102 6.35 4.54 5.83
CA GLY A 102 5.36 5.38 5.14
C GLY A 102 4.32 4.56 4.39
N LEU A 103 4.75 3.53 3.67
CA LEU A 103 3.86 2.59 2.98
C LEU A 103 2.96 1.84 3.96
N PHE A 104 3.51 1.38 5.09
CA PHE A 104 2.72 0.73 6.14
C PHE A 104 1.65 1.68 6.71
N ALA A 105 2.01 2.93 6.99
CA ALA A 105 1.07 3.93 7.49
C ALA A 105 -0.06 4.20 6.48
N ALA A 106 0.26 4.34 5.19
CA ALA A 106 -0.73 4.51 4.13
C ALA A 106 -1.67 3.30 4.01
N LEU A 107 -1.15 2.07 4.12
CA LEU A 107 -1.97 0.86 4.17
C LEU A 107 -2.95 0.88 5.36
N GLN A 108 -2.47 1.24 6.56
CA GLN A 108 -3.33 1.35 7.75
C GLN A 108 -4.38 2.46 7.63
N PHE A 109 -4.04 3.56 6.95
CA PHE A 109 -5.01 4.62 6.68
C PHE A 109 -6.16 4.13 5.78
N GLY A 110 -5.87 3.26 4.79
CA GLY A 110 -6.89 2.57 4.02
C GLY A 110 -7.85 1.72 4.88
N VAL A 111 -7.31 0.99 5.86
CA VAL A 111 -8.10 0.25 6.85
C VAL A 111 -9.02 1.18 7.63
N PHE A 112 -8.49 2.30 8.11
CA PHE A 112 -9.22 3.29 8.89
C PHE A 112 -10.39 3.89 8.09
N ILE A 113 -10.17 4.30 6.84
CA ILE A 113 -11.23 4.82 5.96
C ILE A 113 -12.35 3.79 5.81
N TYR A 114 -12.00 2.51 5.60
CA TYR A 114 -13.00 1.45 5.48
C TYR A 114 -13.85 1.30 6.75
N GLN A 115 -13.21 1.33 7.93
CA GLN A 115 -13.90 1.22 9.22
C GLN A 115 -14.85 2.38 9.47
N VAL A 116 -14.41 3.62 9.20
CA VAL A 116 -15.26 4.81 9.34
C VAL A 116 -16.47 4.72 8.43
N ARG A 117 -16.30 4.27 7.17
CA ARG A 117 -17.41 4.07 6.24
C ARG A 117 -18.41 3.04 6.78
N CYS A 118 -17.95 1.88 7.23
CA CYS A 118 -18.82 0.83 7.75
C CYS A 118 -19.55 1.26 9.04
N SER A 119 -18.86 1.97 9.94
CA SER A 119 -19.48 2.50 11.16
C SER A 119 -20.59 3.49 10.84
N LYS A 120 -20.38 4.42 9.89
CA LYS A 120 -21.43 5.34 9.44
C LYS A 120 -22.61 4.63 8.79
N ALA A 121 -22.37 3.57 8.01
CA ALA A 121 -23.44 2.79 7.40
C ALA A 121 -24.32 2.07 8.44
N LEU A 122 -23.77 1.69 9.59
CA LEU A 122 -24.53 1.10 10.70
C LEU A 122 -25.35 2.13 11.49
N LEU A 123 -24.95 3.41 11.48
CA LEU A 123 -25.67 4.49 12.17
C LEU A 123 -26.84 5.06 11.36
N LEU A 124 -26.91 4.74 10.06
CA LEU A 124 -27.94 5.22 9.13
C LEU A 124 -29.03 4.19 8.82
N ASN A 125 -28.90 2.97 9.37
CA ASN A 125 -29.90 1.89 9.32
C ASN A 125 -30.49 1.68 10.71
#